data_AF-A0A2N1HLD2-F1
#
_entry.id   AF-A0A2N1HLD2-F1
#
_cell.length_a   1.000
_cell.length_b   1.000
_cell.length_c   1.000
_cell.angle_alpha   90.00
_cell.angle_beta   90.00
_cell.angle_gamma   90.00
#
_symmetry.space_group_name_H-M   'P 1'
#
loop_
_entity.id
_entity.type
_entity.pdbx_description
1 polymer ?
#
loop_
_entity_poly.entity_id
_entity_poly.type
_entity_poly.pdbx_seq_one_letter_code
_entity_poly.pdbx_strand_id
1 'polypeptide(L)'
;MNLLKTFATASLIALASFGANASQITSGGVTWDPDFDNGFTSDFISTGVFKQYYVAGTARDGIAVGDKISDFSLVKLDDTLEGYGFLETFNGQNSSEYCVTCDVLSFTFTDFKLDSLTGFGAPVFTGGSAAIFANLGGLPTSYASASDDLLWLELDAVINPLAGDGVGSTIDVLGTVAGAAFSNAYFDVIGGAAASNFDTDSELFGSDLAYSSARSAGQDTGTFIVNGNTIPEPTSLAIFGLGLLGLAGAARRKA
;
A
#
# COMPACT_ATOMS: atom_id res chain seq x y z
N MET A 1 49.08 -29.61 -10.94
CA MET A 1 47.99 -29.19 -10.03
C MET A 1 46.95 -30.29 -10.05
N ASN A 2 46.81 -31.08 -8.97
CA ASN A 2 46.03 -32.33 -8.98
C ASN A 2 44.54 -32.08 -9.24
N LEU A 3 43.93 -32.87 -10.14
CA LEU A 3 42.51 -32.85 -10.53
C LEU A 3 41.53 -32.79 -9.34
N LEU A 4 41.90 -33.42 -8.22
CA LEU A 4 41.14 -33.38 -6.95
C LEU A 4 40.94 -31.97 -6.39
N LYS A 5 41.93 -31.09 -6.53
CA LYS A 5 41.82 -29.69 -6.08
C LYS A 5 40.88 -28.89 -6.97
N THR A 6 40.88 -29.17 -8.28
CA THR A 6 40.01 -28.50 -9.26
C THR A 6 38.54 -28.85 -9.06
N PHE A 7 38.23 -30.14 -8.82
CA PHE A 7 36.87 -30.59 -8.51
C PHE A 7 36.33 -30.00 -7.20
N ALA A 8 37.14 -29.97 -6.13
CA ALA A 8 36.72 -29.39 -4.86
C ALA A 8 36.35 -27.89 -4.96
N THR A 9 37.10 -27.11 -5.75
CA THR A 9 36.75 -25.69 -6.00
C THR A 9 35.52 -25.52 -6.90
N ALA A 10 35.31 -26.38 -7.90
CA ALA A 10 34.13 -26.31 -8.77
C ALA A 10 32.84 -26.70 -8.02
N SER A 11 32.91 -27.68 -7.12
CA SER A 11 31.79 -28.09 -6.28
C SER A 11 31.37 -27.02 -5.26
N LEU A 12 32.31 -26.24 -4.71
CA LEU A 12 32.00 -25.10 -3.82
C LEU A 12 31.27 -23.96 -4.54
N ILE A 13 31.58 -23.72 -5.82
CA ILE A 13 30.89 -22.71 -6.64
C ILE A 13 29.46 -23.17 -6.98
N ALA A 14 29.28 -24.46 -7.31
CA ALA A 14 27.96 -25.04 -7.56
C ALA A 14 27.08 -25.07 -6.29
N LEU A 15 27.68 -25.30 -5.12
CA LEU A 15 26.97 -25.27 -3.82
C LEU A 15 26.57 -23.86 -3.39
N ALA A 16 27.29 -22.82 -3.81
CA ALA A 16 26.92 -21.42 -3.58
C ALA A 16 25.82 -20.92 -4.53
N SER A 17 25.41 -21.73 -5.52
CA SER A 17 24.41 -21.38 -6.53
C SER A 17 22.99 -21.86 -6.18
N PHE A 18 22.80 -22.53 -5.03
CA PHE A 18 21.48 -22.97 -4.60
C PHE A 18 20.73 -21.80 -3.95
N GLY A 19 19.94 -21.10 -4.77
CA GLY A 19 18.75 -20.34 -4.40
C GLY A 19 18.93 -19.28 -3.33
N ALA A 20 19.27 -18.06 -3.74
CA ALA A 20 18.84 -16.88 -2.99
C ALA A 20 17.30 -16.80 -3.14
N ASN A 21 16.56 -17.44 -2.25
CA ASN A 21 15.17 -17.05 -2.01
C ASN A 21 15.26 -15.74 -1.23
N ALA A 22 14.53 -14.69 -1.63
CA ALA A 22 14.48 -13.51 -0.79
C ALA A 22 13.95 -13.94 0.59
N SER A 23 14.68 -13.58 1.65
CA SER A 23 14.17 -13.80 2.99
C SER A 23 12.97 -12.89 3.21
N GLN A 24 12.03 -13.32 4.05
CA GLN A 24 10.98 -12.45 4.55
C GLN A 24 11.59 -11.13 5.06
N ILE A 25 11.00 -10.01 4.67
CA ILE A 25 11.38 -8.68 5.12
C ILE A 25 10.58 -8.39 6.38
N THR A 26 11.21 -7.77 7.38
CA THR A 26 10.50 -7.28 8.56
C THR A 26 10.80 -5.80 8.77
N SER A 27 9.78 -4.97 8.67
CA SER A 27 9.87 -3.54 8.96
C SER A 27 8.66 -3.05 9.74
N GLY A 28 8.91 -2.22 10.75
CA GLY A 28 7.87 -1.63 11.58
C GLY A 28 6.97 -2.65 12.30
N GLY A 29 7.48 -3.84 12.62
CA GLY A 29 6.71 -4.88 13.29
C GLY A 29 5.84 -5.74 12.38
N VAL A 30 5.96 -5.54 11.07
CA VAL A 30 5.24 -6.27 10.02
C VAL A 30 6.25 -7.09 9.22
N THR A 31 5.91 -8.34 8.94
CA THR A 31 6.71 -9.26 8.13
C THR A 31 5.96 -9.66 6.88
N TRP A 32 6.65 -9.67 5.73
CA TRP A 32 6.08 -10.11 4.46
C TRP A 32 7.12 -10.80 3.57
N ASP A 33 6.62 -11.53 2.59
CA ASP A 33 7.42 -12.15 1.53
C ASP A 33 7.47 -11.21 0.32
N PRO A 34 8.65 -10.67 -0.06
CA PRO A 34 8.77 -9.80 -1.23
C PRO A 34 8.73 -10.57 -2.56
N ASP A 35 8.77 -11.91 -2.54
CA ASP A 35 8.62 -12.77 -3.71
C ASP A 35 7.22 -13.43 -3.74
N PHE A 36 6.23 -12.86 -3.03
CA PHE A 36 4.90 -13.45 -2.91
C PHE A 36 4.21 -13.58 -4.27
N ASP A 37 4.03 -14.81 -4.73
CA ASP A 37 3.33 -15.13 -5.98
C ASP A 37 1.84 -15.33 -5.72
N ASN A 38 1.05 -14.32 -6.06
CA ASN A 38 -0.42 -14.38 -6.06
C ASN A 38 -1.01 -14.83 -7.42
N GLY A 39 -0.17 -15.25 -8.38
CA GLY A 39 -0.55 -15.55 -9.75
C GLY A 39 -0.68 -14.33 -10.67
N PHE A 40 -0.34 -13.13 -10.19
CA PHE A 40 -0.30 -11.86 -10.92
C PHE A 40 1.11 -11.23 -10.84
N THR A 41 1.25 -10.03 -11.41
CA THR A 41 2.54 -9.31 -11.49
C THR A 41 2.93 -8.54 -10.24
N SER A 42 2.04 -8.43 -9.25
CA SER A 42 2.25 -7.64 -8.02
C SER A 42 2.63 -8.55 -6.86
N ASP A 43 3.74 -8.28 -6.17
CA ASP A 43 4.17 -9.04 -4.98
C ASP A 43 3.58 -8.51 -3.65
N PHE A 44 2.97 -7.33 -3.67
CA PHE A 44 2.17 -6.79 -2.57
C PHE A 44 0.69 -6.82 -2.95
N ILE A 45 -0.11 -7.51 -2.14
CA ILE A 45 -1.57 -7.42 -2.21
C ILE A 45 -2.18 -7.48 -0.81
N SER A 46 -3.11 -6.57 -0.57
CA SER A 46 -3.89 -6.53 0.64
C SER A 46 -5.37 -6.31 0.35
N THR A 47 -6.23 -6.97 1.12
CA THR A 47 -7.67 -6.71 1.16
C THR A 47 -8.04 -6.15 2.51
N GLY A 48 -9.03 -5.27 2.57
CA GLY A 48 -9.49 -4.69 3.82
C GLY A 48 -10.90 -4.14 3.78
N VAL A 49 -11.31 -3.64 4.94
CA VAL A 49 -12.59 -2.94 5.13
C VAL A 49 -12.33 -1.53 5.61
N PHE A 50 -13.16 -0.59 5.17
CA PHE A 50 -13.05 0.81 5.56
C PHE A 50 -14.42 1.38 5.90
N LYS A 51 -14.38 2.45 6.69
CA LYS A 51 -15.45 3.40 6.89
C LYS A 51 -15.04 4.75 6.32
N GLN A 52 -15.99 5.42 5.70
CA GLN A 52 -15.82 6.73 5.11
C GLN A 52 -16.90 7.66 5.62
N TYR A 53 -16.50 8.88 5.94
CA TYR A 53 -17.40 9.95 6.32
C TYR A 53 -16.95 11.26 5.70
N TYR A 54 -17.81 12.25 5.82
CA TYR A 54 -17.58 13.56 5.25
C TYR A 54 -17.03 14.53 6.27
N VAL A 55 -16.20 15.44 5.78
CA VAL A 55 -15.73 16.61 6.51
C VAL A 55 -16.15 17.84 5.72
N ALA A 56 -17.12 18.58 6.25
CA ALA A 56 -17.61 19.79 5.61
C ALA A 56 -16.53 20.89 5.67
N GLY A 57 -16.21 21.51 4.53
CA GLY A 57 -15.18 22.56 4.45
C GLY A 57 -15.56 23.85 5.19
N THR A 58 -16.85 24.04 5.46
CA THR A 58 -17.40 25.08 6.35
C THR A 58 -18.59 24.52 7.14
N ALA A 59 -18.79 24.99 8.38
CA ALA A 59 -19.97 24.62 9.17
C ALA A 59 -21.24 25.09 8.46
N ARG A 60 -22.06 24.16 7.99
CA ARG A 60 -23.29 24.44 7.25
C ARG A 60 -24.44 23.65 7.83
N ASP A 61 -25.61 24.28 7.85
CA ASP A 61 -26.86 23.63 8.25
C ASP A 61 -27.15 22.45 7.31
N GLY A 62 -26.79 21.23 7.72
CA GLY A 62 -27.15 19.99 7.02
C GLY A 62 -26.04 18.97 6.80
N ILE A 63 -24.75 19.30 6.98
CA ILE A 63 -23.66 18.31 7.01
C ILE A 63 -22.64 18.64 8.10
N ALA A 64 -22.50 17.77 9.09
CA ALA A 64 -21.50 17.80 10.15
C ALA A 64 -20.34 16.82 9.86
N VAL A 65 -19.21 17.01 10.57
CA VAL A 65 -18.10 16.04 10.55
C VAL A 65 -18.59 14.69 11.06
N GLY A 66 -18.30 13.62 10.31
CA GLY A 66 -18.76 12.27 10.63
C GLY A 66 -20.12 11.92 10.02
N ASP A 67 -20.75 12.85 9.29
CA ASP A 67 -21.98 12.54 8.58
C ASP A 67 -21.71 11.61 7.40
N LYS A 68 -22.64 10.68 7.23
CA LYS A 68 -22.75 9.85 6.05
C LYS A 68 -23.44 10.64 4.94
N ILE A 69 -22.80 10.73 3.78
CA ILE A 69 -23.42 11.33 2.59
C ILE A 69 -24.46 10.36 2.04
N SER A 70 -25.74 10.64 2.32
CA SER A 70 -26.88 9.97 1.68
C SER A 70 -27.49 10.81 0.55
N ASP A 71 -27.18 12.10 0.50
CA ASP A 71 -27.67 13.04 -0.51
C ASP A 71 -26.51 13.91 -1.03
N PHE A 72 -26.08 13.62 -2.26
CA PHE A 72 -24.99 14.35 -2.91
C PHE A 72 -25.35 15.76 -3.36
N SER A 73 -26.64 16.13 -3.36
CA SER A 73 -27.03 17.52 -3.60
C SER A 73 -26.61 18.47 -2.47
N LEU A 74 -26.26 17.91 -1.31
CA LEU A 74 -25.77 18.66 -0.15
C LEU A 74 -24.26 18.88 -0.18
N VAL A 75 -23.54 18.13 -1.02
CA VAL A 75 -22.08 18.19 -1.19
C VAL A 75 -21.72 19.43 -2.02
N LYS A 76 -20.76 20.22 -1.57
CA LYS A 76 -20.29 21.43 -2.28
C LYS A 76 -18.78 21.40 -2.44
N LEU A 77 -18.29 22.27 -3.33
CA LEU A 77 -16.86 22.51 -3.51
C LEU A 77 -16.20 22.81 -2.15
N ASP A 78 -14.94 22.39 -2.01
CA ASP A 78 -14.09 22.48 -0.80
C ASP A 78 -14.38 21.47 0.32
N ASP A 79 -15.44 20.69 0.22
CA ASP A 79 -15.64 19.62 1.18
C ASP A 79 -14.70 18.43 0.92
N THR A 80 -14.37 17.69 1.98
CA THR A 80 -13.42 16.58 1.91
C THR A 80 -14.01 15.25 2.36
N LEU A 81 -13.44 14.17 1.82
CA LEU A 81 -13.61 12.82 2.34
C LEU A 81 -12.51 12.48 3.32
N GLU A 82 -12.93 11.81 4.38
CA GLU A 82 -12.05 11.19 5.35
C GLU A 82 -12.55 9.76 5.63
N GLY A 83 -11.63 8.87 5.95
CA GLY A 83 -11.98 7.51 6.31
C GLY A 83 -10.85 6.76 6.96
N TYR A 84 -11.24 5.63 7.56
CA TYR A 84 -10.34 4.75 8.26
C TYR A 84 -10.80 3.30 8.10
N GLY A 85 -9.89 2.37 8.26
CA GLY A 85 -10.14 0.95 8.04
C GLY A 85 -8.98 0.11 8.50
N PHE A 86 -8.98 -1.15 8.10
CA PHE A 86 -7.90 -2.06 8.37
C PHE A 86 -7.77 -3.12 7.28
N LEU A 87 -6.56 -3.66 7.18
CA LEU A 87 -6.18 -4.72 6.26
C LEU A 87 -6.56 -6.06 6.91
N GLU A 88 -7.50 -6.77 6.28
CA GLU A 88 -7.90 -8.12 6.69
C GLU A 88 -6.84 -9.15 6.29
N THR A 89 -6.26 -8.97 5.10
CA THR A 89 -5.20 -9.84 4.60
C THR A 89 -4.05 -9.03 4.02
N PHE A 90 -2.84 -9.59 4.10
CA PHE A 90 -1.64 -9.09 3.43
C PHE A 90 -0.88 -10.31 2.90
N ASN A 91 -0.67 -10.39 1.58
CA ASN A 91 0.00 -11.51 0.91
C ASN A 91 -0.61 -12.86 1.32
N GLY A 92 -1.95 -12.91 1.36
CA GLY A 92 -2.73 -14.08 1.75
C GLY A 92 -2.68 -14.44 3.24
N GLN A 93 -1.91 -13.69 4.04
CA GLN A 93 -1.78 -13.89 5.48
C GLN A 93 -2.77 -13.00 6.24
N ASN A 94 -3.28 -13.48 7.37
CA ASN A 94 -4.08 -12.68 8.29
C ASN A 94 -3.20 -11.91 9.28
N SER A 95 -3.78 -11.02 10.07
CA SER A 95 -3.01 -10.14 10.95
C SER A 95 -2.17 -10.86 12.00
N SER A 96 -2.61 -12.03 12.49
CA SER A 96 -1.81 -12.83 13.44
C SER A 96 -0.56 -13.48 12.81
N GLU A 97 -0.44 -13.45 11.49
CA GLU A 97 0.67 -14.02 10.73
C GLU A 97 1.64 -12.93 10.25
N TYR A 98 1.13 -11.84 9.68
CA TYR A 98 1.97 -10.74 9.17
C TYR A 98 2.42 -9.77 10.27
N CYS A 99 1.68 -9.63 11.38
CA CYS A 99 2.10 -8.78 12.49
C CYS A 99 2.95 -9.56 13.49
N VAL A 100 4.22 -9.19 13.60
CA VAL A 100 5.15 -9.72 14.62
C VAL A 100 5.02 -8.95 15.93
N THR A 101 4.89 -7.63 15.84
CA THR A 101 4.75 -6.76 17.01
C THR A 101 3.51 -5.88 16.98
N CYS A 102 2.76 -5.83 15.88
CA CYS A 102 1.45 -5.18 15.81
C CYS A 102 0.29 -6.15 16.06
N ASP A 103 -0.92 -5.63 16.11
CA ASP A 103 -2.17 -6.42 16.09
C ASP A 103 -2.80 -6.44 14.69
N VAL A 104 -2.73 -5.31 13.98
CA VAL A 104 -3.32 -5.13 12.65
C VAL A 104 -2.67 -3.95 11.93
N LEU A 105 -2.60 -4.02 10.60
CA LEU A 105 -2.36 -2.84 9.77
C LEU A 105 -3.68 -2.08 9.57
N SER A 106 -3.71 -0.82 9.96
CA SER A 106 -4.84 0.07 9.73
C SER A 106 -4.57 0.99 8.55
N PHE A 107 -5.63 1.41 7.88
CA PHE A 107 -5.58 2.31 6.72
C PHE A 107 -6.38 3.57 7.04
N THR A 108 -5.86 4.73 6.67
CA THR A 108 -6.56 6.01 6.78
C THR A 108 -6.40 6.79 5.50
N PHE A 109 -7.37 7.66 5.21
CA PHE A 109 -7.29 8.62 4.12
C PHE A 109 -8.02 9.90 4.50
N THR A 110 -7.54 11.04 4.01
CA THR A 110 -8.14 12.35 4.27
C THR A 110 -7.81 13.34 3.15
N ASP A 111 -8.38 14.53 3.22
CA ASP A 111 -8.13 15.66 2.30
C ASP A 111 -8.45 15.41 0.81
N PHE A 112 -9.19 14.35 0.50
CA PHE A 112 -9.76 14.12 -0.83
C PHE A 112 -10.88 15.14 -1.05
N LYS A 113 -10.61 16.19 -1.84
CA LYS A 113 -11.50 17.35 -2.01
C LYS A 113 -12.48 17.13 -3.14
N LEU A 114 -13.72 17.61 -2.98
CA LEU A 114 -14.67 17.64 -4.07
C LEU A 114 -14.14 18.54 -5.18
N ASP A 115 -13.87 17.94 -6.34
CA ASP A 115 -13.39 18.64 -7.54
C ASP A 115 -14.57 18.98 -8.48
N SER A 116 -15.44 18.01 -8.74
CA SER A 116 -16.60 18.23 -9.62
C SER A 116 -17.81 17.39 -9.23
N LEU A 117 -18.99 17.86 -9.67
CA LEU A 117 -20.22 17.08 -9.70
C LEU A 117 -20.46 16.69 -11.15
N THR A 118 -20.37 15.41 -11.49
CA THR A 118 -20.66 14.94 -12.84
C THR A 118 -22.11 15.25 -13.22
N GLY A 119 -22.45 15.27 -14.51
CA GLY A 119 -23.82 15.59 -14.99
C GLY A 119 -24.95 14.69 -14.45
N PHE A 120 -24.62 13.60 -13.75
CA PHE A 120 -25.55 12.74 -13.01
C PHE A 120 -25.60 13.02 -11.50
N GLY A 121 -24.95 14.09 -11.02
CA GLY A 121 -24.88 14.46 -9.61
C GLY A 121 -23.91 13.63 -8.77
N ALA A 122 -23.09 12.77 -9.38
CA ALA A 122 -22.08 12.01 -8.64
C ALA A 122 -20.83 12.89 -8.40
N PRO A 123 -20.38 13.04 -7.15
CA PRO A 123 -19.18 13.79 -6.84
C PRO A 123 -17.94 13.06 -7.33
N VAL A 124 -16.92 13.84 -7.64
CA VAL A 124 -15.56 13.39 -7.92
C VAL A 124 -14.66 14.04 -6.88
N PHE A 125 -13.99 13.21 -6.10
CA PHE A 125 -12.99 13.68 -5.13
C PHE A 125 -11.58 13.44 -5.65
N THR A 126 -10.70 14.43 -5.55
CA THR A 126 -9.31 14.34 -6.03
C THR A 126 -8.31 14.89 -5.02
N GLY A 127 -7.03 14.58 -5.23
CA GLY A 127 -5.95 14.92 -4.30
C GLY A 127 -5.98 14.01 -3.08
N GLY A 128 -5.76 14.60 -1.90
CA GLY A 128 -5.77 13.88 -0.63
C GLY A 128 -4.52 13.06 -0.35
N SER A 129 -4.48 12.49 0.84
CA SER A 129 -3.40 11.64 1.31
C SER A 129 -3.96 10.42 2.02
N ALA A 130 -3.14 9.40 2.13
CA ALA A 130 -3.46 8.18 2.86
C ALA A 130 -2.27 7.75 3.72
N ALA A 131 -2.53 6.85 4.66
CA ALA A 131 -1.48 6.28 5.49
C ALA A 131 -1.87 4.89 5.99
N ILE A 132 -0.86 4.05 6.16
CA ILE A 132 -0.98 2.74 6.80
C ILE A 132 -0.21 2.78 8.12
N PHE A 133 -0.85 2.34 9.20
CA PHE A 133 -0.25 2.28 10.53
C PHE A 133 -0.22 0.85 11.08
N ALA A 134 0.87 0.50 11.75
CA ALA A 134 1.01 -0.75 12.48
C ALA A 134 0.48 -0.57 13.92
N ASN A 135 -0.78 -0.94 14.17
CA ASN A 135 -1.48 -0.63 15.41
C ASN A 135 -1.34 -1.70 16.50
N LEU A 136 -1.41 -1.27 17.76
CA LEU A 136 -1.28 -2.08 18.99
C LEU A 136 -2.58 -2.15 19.82
N GLY A 137 -3.69 -1.66 19.27
CA GLY A 137 -4.99 -1.54 19.95
C GLY A 137 -6.09 -2.48 19.40
N GLY A 138 -5.73 -3.49 18.61
CA GLY A 138 -6.68 -4.28 17.83
C GLY A 138 -7.35 -3.50 16.69
N LEU A 139 -8.57 -3.90 16.32
CA LEU A 139 -9.28 -3.30 15.20
C LEU A 139 -9.70 -1.85 15.49
N PRO A 140 -9.41 -0.89 14.59
CA PRO A 140 -9.73 0.51 14.82
C PRO A 140 -11.25 0.74 14.83
N THR A 141 -11.69 1.62 15.72
CA THR A 141 -13.12 1.99 15.87
C THR A 141 -13.40 3.45 15.48
N SER A 142 -12.36 4.23 15.27
CA SER A 142 -12.37 5.63 14.82
C SER A 142 -11.10 5.92 14.01
N TYR A 143 -11.09 7.04 13.29
CA TYR A 143 -9.89 7.52 12.60
C TYR A 143 -8.72 7.73 13.57
N ALA A 144 -8.98 8.35 14.73
CA ALA A 144 -7.95 8.54 15.76
C ALA A 144 -7.30 7.21 16.19
N SER A 145 -8.11 6.17 16.44
CA SER A 145 -7.57 4.83 16.79
C SER A 145 -6.92 4.11 15.61
N ALA A 146 -7.17 4.53 14.37
CA ALA A 146 -6.50 4.01 13.18
C ALA A 146 -5.18 4.73 12.88
N SER A 147 -4.88 5.84 13.57
CA SER A 147 -3.71 6.67 13.31
C SER A 147 -2.88 6.97 14.56
N ASP A 148 -2.97 6.12 15.59
CA ASP A 148 -2.39 6.38 16.92
C ASP A 148 -0.96 5.83 17.08
N ASP A 149 -0.61 4.79 16.32
CA ASP A 149 0.63 4.03 16.47
C ASP A 149 1.65 4.32 15.36
N LEU A 150 2.53 3.34 15.06
CA LEU A 150 3.63 3.52 14.13
C LEU A 150 3.13 3.74 12.70
N LEU A 151 3.45 4.91 12.15
CA LEU A 151 3.30 5.19 10.71
C LEU A 151 4.18 4.22 9.91
N TRP A 152 3.54 3.28 9.24
CA TRP A 152 4.19 2.22 8.48
C TRP A 152 4.44 2.64 7.03
N LEU A 153 3.42 3.21 6.38
CA LEU A 153 3.53 3.86 5.07
C LEU A 153 2.77 5.19 5.08
N GLU A 154 3.41 6.23 4.56
CA GLU A 154 2.80 7.53 4.27
C GLU A 154 2.62 7.63 2.76
N LEU A 155 1.41 8.00 2.34
CA LEU A 155 0.97 7.91 0.95
C LEU A 155 0.45 9.25 0.45
N ASP A 156 0.93 9.70 -0.70
CA ASP A 156 0.43 10.90 -1.39
C ASP A 156 -0.29 10.51 -2.68
N ALA A 157 -1.43 11.13 -2.95
CA ALA A 157 -2.24 10.75 -4.10
C ALA A 157 -1.63 11.25 -5.41
N VAL A 158 -1.39 10.34 -6.35
CA VAL A 158 -0.82 10.66 -7.66
C VAL A 158 -1.87 11.27 -8.57
N ILE A 159 -1.50 12.32 -9.29
CA ILE A 159 -2.37 12.94 -10.29
C ILE A 159 -2.34 12.10 -11.57
N ASN A 160 -3.51 11.62 -12.01
CA ASN A 160 -3.66 10.92 -13.29
C ASN A 160 -3.51 11.91 -14.47
N PRO A 161 -2.45 11.82 -15.30
CA PRO A 161 -2.20 12.73 -16.40
C PRO A 161 -3.03 12.42 -17.67
N LEU A 162 -3.74 11.28 -17.72
CA LEU A 162 -4.60 10.88 -18.85
C LEU A 162 -6.05 11.34 -18.69
N ALA A 163 -6.40 11.94 -17.55
CA ALA A 163 -7.68 12.57 -17.32
C ALA A 163 -7.76 13.90 -18.09
N GLY A 164 -8.27 13.87 -19.32
CA GLY A 164 -8.62 15.05 -20.11
C GLY A 164 -9.73 15.93 -19.52
N ASP A 165 -10.11 15.67 -18.27
CA ASP A 165 -11.13 16.35 -17.46
C ASP A 165 -10.66 16.72 -16.04
N GLY A 166 -9.37 16.56 -15.69
CA GLY A 166 -8.82 17.02 -14.40
C GLY A 166 -9.00 16.05 -13.22
N VAL A 167 -9.43 14.81 -13.47
CA VAL A 167 -9.67 13.81 -12.42
C VAL A 167 -8.36 13.12 -12.01
N GLY A 168 -7.74 13.59 -10.91
CA GLY A 168 -6.65 12.89 -10.22
C GLY A 168 -7.07 11.54 -9.64
N SER A 169 -6.16 10.85 -8.93
CA SER A 169 -6.53 9.69 -8.10
C SER A 169 -7.75 9.99 -7.23
N THR A 170 -8.72 9.08 -7.22
CA THR A 170 -9.99 9.29 -6.54
C THR A 170 -10.35 8.14 -5.61
N ILE A 171 -10.69 8.48 -4.37
CA ILE A 171 -11.24 7.53 -3.40
C ILE A 171 -12.78 7.40 -3.52
N ASP A 172 -13.45 8.25 -4.30
CA ASP A 172 -14.86 8.04 -4.66
C ASP A 172 -15.20 8.62 -6.06
N VAL A 173 -15.37 7.75 -7.08
CA VAL A 173 -16.05 8.08 -8.35
C VAL A 173 -16.93 6.94 -8.84
N LEU A 174 -18.19 7.28 -9.11
CA LEU A 174 -19.30 6.46 -9.65
C LEU A 174 -19.76 5.33 -8.72
N GLY A 175 -21.01 5.37 -8.29
CA GLY A 175 -21.64 4.21 -7.64
C GLY A 175 -22.90 4.49 -6.84
N THR A 176 -23.16 5.75 -6.48
CA THR A 176 -24.25 6.07 -5.54
C THR A 176 -25.62 6.28 -6.16
N VAL A 177 -25.77 6.22 -7.49
CA VAL A 177 -27.08 6.38 -8.15
C VAL A 177 -27.44 5.25 -9.13
N ALA A 178 -26.53 4.34 -9.52
CA ALA A 178 -26.81 3.38 -10.60
C ALA A 178 -26.25 1.95 -10.44
N GLY A 179 -25.91 1.51 -9.22
CA GLY A 179 -25.38 0.17 -9.00
C GLY A 179 -23.85 0.15 -8.99
N ALA A 180 -23.29 -0.75 -8.17
CA ALA A 180 -21.90 -0.80 -7.73
C ALA A 180 -20.88 -0.40 -8.81
N ALA A 181 -20.12 0.65 -8.53
CA ALA A 181 -18.89 0.96 -9.23
C ALA A 181 -17.76 1.15 -8.22
N PHE A 182 -16.55 0.88 -8.70
CA PHE A 182 -15.33 0.89 -7.93
C PHE A 182 -14.72 2.29 -7.95
N SER A 183 -14.10 2.70 -6.85
CA SER A 183 -13.22 3.87 -6.86
C SER A 183 -11.77 3.45 -6.94
N ASN A 184 -10.94 4.20 -7.67
CA ASN A 184 -9.53 3.90 -7.82
C ASN A 184 -8.65 5.11 -7.51
N ALA A 185 -7.67 4.90 -6.62
CA ALA A 185 -6.64 5.87 -6.30
C ALA A 185 -5.26 5.23 -6.51
N TYR A 186 -4.28 6.06 -6.83
CA TYR A 186 -2.88 5.69 -6.99
C TYR A 186 -2.06 6.52 -6.03
N PHE A 187 -1.08 5.91 -5.40
CA PHE A 187 -0.33 6.53 -4.32
C PHE A 187 1.17 6.39 -4.50
N ASP A 188 1.88 7.48 -4.28
CA ASP A 188 3.33 7.48 -4.04
C ASP A 188 3.57 7.25 -2.55
N VAL A 189 4.56 6.42 -2.24
CA VAL A 189 5.05 6.14 -0.90
C VAL A 189 6.11 7.19 -0.58
N ILE A 190 5.72 8.17 0.23
CA ILE A 190 6.56 9.34 0.54
C ILE A 190 7.25 9.25 1.91
N GLY A 191 6.90 8.25 2.72
CA GLY A 191 7.39 8.13 4.10
C GLY A 191 6.89 6.89 4.82
N GLY A 192 7.24 6.78 6.11
CA GLY A 192 6.90 5.64 6.97
C GLY A 192 8.05 4.64 7.20
N ALA A 193 7.86 3.74 8.16
CA ALA A 193 8.87 2.76 8.57
C ALA A 193 9.26 1.78 7.45
N ALA A 194 8.34 1.43 6.55
CA ALA A 194 8.58 0.51 5.44
C ALA A 194 8.77 1.21 4.09
N ALA A 195 8.82 2.55 4.05
CA ALA A 195 8.81 3.33 2.81
C ALA A 195 9.81 2.86 1.75
N SER A 196 11.06 2.60 2.17
CA SER A 196 12.15 2.18 1.28
C SER A 196 11.93 0.83 0.60
N ASN A 197 10.95 0.05 1.07
CA ASN A 197 10.57 -1.21 0.47
C ASN A 197 9.40 -1.08 -0.51
N PHE A 198 8.76 0.07 -0.62
CA PHE A 198 7.56 0.24 -1.44
C PHE A 198 7.66 1.36 -2.49
N ASP A 199 8.68 2.23 -2.41
CA ASP A 199 9.05 3.23 -3.43
C ASP A 199 9.60 2.54 -4.71
N THR A 200 8.71 2.10 -5.59
CA THR A 200 8.98 1.27 -6.77
C THR A 200 8.61 1.90 -8.10
N ASP A 201 7.77 2.93 -8.12
CA ASP A 201 7.18 3.55 -9.33
C ASP A 201 6.55 2.52 -10.30
N SER A 202 6.09 1.38 -9.79
CA SER A 202 5.77 0.19 -10.60
C SER A 202 4.33 0.11 -11.07
N GLU A 203 3.44 0.88 -10.47
CA GLU A 203 2.01 0.94 -10.80
C GLU A 203 1.73 2.04 -11.83
N LEU A 204 0.45 2.23 -12.18
CA LEU A 204 0.05 3.23 -13.17
C LEU A 204 0.47 4.65 -12.77
N PHE A 205 0.81 5.45 -13.77
CA PHE A 205 1.25 6.84 -13.60
C PHE A 205 2.58 7.00 -12.86
N GLY A 206 3.33 5.90 -12.70
CA GLY A 206 4.56 5.88 -11.92
C GLY A 206 4.31 5.89 -10.43
N SER A 207 3.12 5.48 -9.97
CA SER A 207 2.83 5.36 -8.55
C SER A 207 3.43 4.08 -7.96
N ASP A 208 3.46 4.03 -6.64
CA ASP A 208 3.92 2.86 -5.89
C ASP A 208 2.82 1.85 -5.61
N LEU A 209 1.64 2.35 -5.24
CA LEU A 209 0.49 1.54 -4.86
C LEU A 209 -0.75 1.91 -5.67
N ALA A 210 -1.51 0.91 -6.08
CA ALA A 210 -2.85 1.07 -6.60
C ALA A 210 -3.87 0.65 -5.54
N TYR A 211 -4.90 1.46 -5.36
CA TYR A 211 -6.03 1.26 -4.45
C TYR A 211 -7.29 1.13 -5.28
N SER A 212 -8.10 0.12 -4.97
CA SER A 212 -9.44 -0.04 -5.53
C SER A 212 -10.44 -0.34 -4.43
N SER A 213 -11.59 0.32 -4.41
CA SER A 213 -12.60 0.12 -3.40
C SER A 213 -14.00 -0.01 -3.94
N ALA A 214 -14.86 -0.67 -3.18
CA ALA A 214 -16.27 -0.80 -3.47
C ALA A 214 -17.08 -0.54 -2.21
N ARG A 215 -18.15 0.24 -2.36
CA ARG A 215 -19.13 0.49 -1.31
C ARG A 215 -20.54 0.52 -1.89
N SER A 216 -21.51 0.01 -1.14
CA SER A 216 -22.91 0.03 -1.56
C SER A 216 -23.53 1.41 -1.32
N ALA A 217 -24.46 1.81 -2.19
CA ALA A 217 -25.17 3.08 -2.06
C ALA A 217 -25.85 3.20 -0.68
N GLY A 218 -25.63 4.33 -0.01
CA GLY A 218 -26.15 4.54 1.33
C GLY A 218 -25.57 3.58 2.37
N GLN A 219 -24.32 3.15 2.24
CA GLN A 219 -23.52 2.56 3.32
C GLN A 219 -22.33 3.49 3.64
N ASP A 220 -21.90 3.52 4.89
CA ASP A 220 -20.67 4.20 5.34
C ASP A 220 -19.45 3.27 5.32
N THR A 221 -19.68 1.97 5.20
CA THR A 221 -18.66 0.92 5.21
C THR A 221 -18.52 0.32 3.81
N GLY A 222 -17.28 0.00 3.42
CA GLY A 222 -16.94 -0.67 2.17
C GLY A 222 -15.74 -1.59 2.31
N THR A 223 -15.35 -2.20 1.20
CA THR A 223 -14.16 -3.04 1.07
C THR A 223 -13.17 -2.40 0.13
N PHE A 224 -11.88 -2.61 0.35
CA PHE A 224 -10.82 -2.16 -0.55
C PHE A 224 -9.79 -3.26 -0.81
N ILE A 225 -9.04 -3.06 -1.88
CA ILE A 225 -7.84 -3.79 -2.25
C ILE A 225 -6.74 -2.76 -2.46
N VAL A 226 -5.55 -3.03 -1.94
CA VAL A 226 -4.32 -2.29 -2.26
C VAL A 226 -3.32 -3.26 -2.87
N ASN A 227 -2.71 -2.90 -3.99
CA ASN A 227 -1.68 -3.69 -4.65
C ASN A 227 -0.49 -2.82 -5.05
N GLY A 228 0.66 -3.46 -5.20
CA GLY A 228 1.92 -2.82 -5.56
C GLY A 228 3.04 -3.86 -5.66
N ASN A 229 4.28 -3.38 -5.70
CA ASN A 229 5.47 -4.22 -5.60
C ASN A 229 6.34 -3.79 -4.44
N THR A 230 7.24 -4.68 -4.03
CA THR A 230 8.20 -4.42 -2.98
C THR A 230 9.62 -4.52 -3.47
N ILE A 231 10.52 -3.82 -2.80
CA ILE A 231 11.96 -3.90 -3.02
C ILE A 231 12.52 -4.94 -2.04
N PRO A 232 13.05 -6.07 -2.54
CA PRO A 232 13.74 -7.06 -1.72
C PRO A 232 14.94 -6.46 -0.98
N GLU A 233 15.23 -6.96 0.23
CA GLU A 233 16.45 -6.53 0.92
C GLU A 233 17.72 -6.84 0.08
N PRO A 234 18.68 -5.90 0.01
CA PRO A 234 19.89 -6.07 -0.80
C PRO A 234 20.89 -7.11 -0.22
N THR A 235 20.55 -7.82 0.85
CA THR A 235 21.40 -8.78 1.54
C THR A 235 21.93 -9.87 0.61
N SER A 236 21.15 -10.28 -0.40
CA SER A 236 21.61 -11.21 -1.44
C SER A 236 22.76 -10.65 -2.29
N LEU A 237 22.72 -9.36 -2.66
CA LEU A 237 23.80 -8.70 -3.40
C LEU A 237 25.04 -8.48 -2.52
N ALA A 238 24.85 -8.14 -1.25
CA ALA A 238 25.95 -7.93 -0.32
C ALA A 238 26.67 -9.25 -0.01
N ILE A 239 25.95 -10.35 0.24
CA ILE A 239 26.54 -11.68 0.47
C ILE A 239 27.21 -12.20 -0.80
N PHE A 240 26.59 -12.01 -1.98
CA PHE A 240 27.22 -12.35 -3.24
C PHE A 240 28.51 -11.56 -3.49
N GLY A 241 28.47 -10.24 -3.27
CA GLY A 241 29.63 -9.35 -3.39
C GLY A 241 30.74 -9.68 -2.41
N LEU A 242 30.40 -9.96 -1.15
CA LEU A 242 31.34 -10.42 -0.11
C LEU A 242 31.89 -11.82 -0.44
N GLY A 243 31.07 -12.70 -1.01
CA GLY A 243 31.48 -14.02 -1.50
C GLY A 243 32.53 -13.90 -2.63
N LEU A 244 32.30 -13.00 -3.59
CA LEU A 244 33.26 -12.69 -4.67
C LEU A 244 34.55 -12.07 -4.14
N LEU A 245 34.46 -11.14 -3.18
CA LEU A 245 35.62 -10.54 -2.53
C LEU A 245 36.43 -11.57 -1.72
N GLY A 246 35.74 -12.47 -1.00
CA GLY A 246 36.35 -13.59 -0.30
C GLY A 246 37.07 -14.54 -1.26
N LEU A 247 36.48 -14.83 -2.41
CA LEU A 247 37.08 -15.66 -3.46
C LEU A 247 38.32 -14.99 -4.09
N ALA A 248 38.25 -13.69 -4.38
CA ALA A 248 39.38 -12.91 -4.89
C ALA A 248 40.53 -12.83 -3.88
N GLY A 249 40.21 -12.67 -2.59
CA GLY A 249 41.19 -12.70 -1.49
C GLY A 249 41.86 -14.07 -1.32
N ALA A 250 41.10 -15.16 -1.46
CA ALA A 250 41.63 -16.52 -1.40
C ALA A 250 42.52 -16.86 -2.61
N ALA A 251 42.18 -16.36 -3.80
CA ALA A 251 42.99 -16.53 -5.00
C ALA A 251 44.37 -15.82 -4.89
N ARG A 252 44.42 -14.63 -4.28
CA ARG A 252 45.69 -13.89 -4.07
C ARG A 252 46.65 -14.57 -3.08
N ARG A 253 46.17 -15.34 -2.10
CA ARG A 253 47.04 -16.07 -1.16
C ARG A 253 47.73 -17.30 -1.76
N LYS A 254 47.29 -17.75 -2.94
CA LYS A 254 47.88 -18.90 -3.65
C LYS A 254 48.91 -18.51 -4.71
N ALA A 255 49.03 -17.23 -5.04
CA ALA A 255 50.02 -16.69 -5.97
C ALA A 255 51.32 -16.32 -5.23
#